data_AF-A0A956LPF6-F1
#
_entry.id   AF-A0A956LPF6-F1
#
_cell.length_a   1.000
_cell.length_b   1.000
_cell.length_c   1.000
_cell.angle_alpha   90.00
_cell.angle_beta   90.00
_cell.angle_gamma   90.00
#
_symmetry.space_group_name_H-M   'P 1'
#
loop_
_entity.id
_entity.type
_entity.pdbx_description
1 polymer ?
#
loop_
_entity_poly.entity_id
_entity_poly.type
_entity_poly.pdbx_seq_one_letter_code
_entity_poly.pdbx_strand_id
1 'polypeptide(L)'
;GFNATNDRCDLAGGHRYITGEEPDLGAAFECITRTGTYNQSGAAAGFAMQYALSKEFLDPGGCNEGFVRDDALLVVTMITDVNGEDNPGEPEDWFASVLKAKDDDPESVVMLGIVPDGYYADAPLCGGPGGGGYVPPHDEMLEMFPNMIRASVCEVDFSPFFNEAAVLVIDVCESFVPQ
;
A
#
# COMPACT_ATOMS: atom_id res chain seq x y z
N GLY A 1 -13.00 -15.42 -2.00
CA GLY A 1 -12.50 -15.48 -3.40
C GLY A 1 -12.03 -16.89 -3.71
N PHE A 2 -11.73 -17.21 -4.97
CA PHE A 2 -11.07 -18.48 -5.29
C PHE A 2 -9.68 -18.49 -4.62
N ASN A 3 -9.22 -19.61 -4.05
CA ASN A 3 -7.96 -19.71 -3.28
C ASN A 3 -7.83 -18.85 -2.00
N ALA A 4 -8.87 -18.10 -1.58
CA ALA A 4 -8.85 -17.44 -0.27
C ALA A 4 -9.03 -18.49 0.83
N THR A 5 -8.42 -18.27 2.01
CA THR A 5 -8.72 -19.08 3.21
C THR A 5 -10.20 -19.03 3.57
N ASN A 6 -10.84 -17.86 3.39
CA ASN A 6 -12.16 -17.51 3.93
C ASN A 6 -12.25 -17.72 5.46
N ASP A 7 -11.11 -17.79 6.13
CA ASP A 7 -10.98 -17.86 7.58
C ASP A 7 -10.55 -16.50 8.11
N ARG A 8 -11.05 -16.15 9.30
CA ARG A 8 -10.55 -14.98 10.01
C ARG A 8 -9.25 -15.34 10.71
N CYS A 9 -8.22 -14.52 10.53
CA CYS A 9 -6.99 -14.62 11.29
C CYS A 9 -7.24 -14.15 12.73
N ASP A 10 -6.89 -14.99 13.69
CA ASP A 10 -6.88 -14.62 15.10
C ASP A 10 -5.56 -13.92 15.41
N LEU A 11 -5.62 -12.59 15.52
CA LEU A 11 -4.46 -11.75 15.84
C LEU A 11 -4.42 -11.39 17.33
N ALA A 12 -3.22 -11.21 17.87
CA ALA A 12 -3.02 -10.68 19.20
C ALA A 12 -3.73 -9.32 19.39
N GLY A 13 -4.37 -9.13 20.55
CA GLY A 13 -5.15 -7.94 20.85
C GLY A 13 -6.53 -7.87 20.16
N GLY A 14 -6.85 -8.80 19.25
CA GLY A 14 -8.15 -8.83 18.56
C GLY A 14 -8.32 -7.76 17.49
N HIS A 15 -7.23 -7.11 17.08
CA HIS A 15 -7.19 -6.11 16.02
C HIS A 15 -7.36 -6.76 14.63
N ARG A 16 -7.57 -5.93 13.60
CA ARG A 16 -7.52 -6.35 12.18
C ARG A 16 -6.14 -6.20 11.54
N TYR A 17 -5.16 -5.76 12.32
CA TYR A 17 -3.78 -5.55 11.92
C TYR A 17 -2.84 -6.18 12.94
N ILE A 18 -1.62 -6.46 12.50
CA ILE A 18 -0.59 -7.10 13.33
C ILE A 18 0.08 -6.02 14.20
N THR A 19 0.30 -6.33 15.47
CA THR A 19 1.06 -5.49 16.40
C THR A 19 2.36 -6.18 16.81
N GLY A 20 3.26 -5.45 17.47
CA GLY A 20 4.46 -6.04 18.05
C GLY A 20 4.20 -7.01 19.22
N GLU A 21 2.94 -7.14 19.66
CA GLU A 21 2.54 -8.10 20.70
C GLU A 21 2.27 -9.50 20.13
N GLU A 22 2.20 -9.64 18.80
CA GLU A 22 1.97 -10.91 18.13
C GLU A 22 3.14 -11.89 18.37
N PRO A 23 2.91 -13.06 18.98
CA PRO A 23 3.97 -14.01 19.28
C PRO A 23 4.64 -14.61 18.04
N ASP A 24 3.89 -14.76 16.95
CA ASP A 24 4.37 -15.28 15.67
C ASP A 24 3.95 -14.35 14.52
N LEU A 25 4.77 -13.32 14.30
CA LEU A 25 4.58 -12.35 13.21
C LEU A 25 4.52 -13.02 11.83
N GLY A 26 5.30 -14.09 11.63
CA GLY A 26 5.36 -14.79 10.35
C GLY A 26 4.05 -15.50 10.03
N ALA A 27 3.53 -16.27 10.99
CA ALA A 27 2.25 -16.95 10.84
C ALA A 27 1.08 -15.97 10.70
N ALA A 28 1.08 -14.88 11.47
CA ALA A 28 0.08 -13.83 11.37
C ALA A 28 0.10 -13.18 9.97
N PHE A 29 1.29 -12.83 9.47
CA PHE A 29 1.46 -12.24 8.15
C PHE A 29 1.03 -13.19 7.04
N GLU A 30 1.41 -14.48 7.09
CA GLU A 30 0.95 -15.49 6.12
C GLU A 30 -0.58 -15.58 6.11
N CYS A 31 -1.20 -15.56 7.29
CA CYS A 31 -2.65 -15.64 7.39
C CYS A 31 -3.35 -14.45 6.71
N ILE A 32 -2.96 -13.22 7.05
CA ILE A 32 -3.64 -12.00 6.55
C ILE A 32 -3.40 -11.77 5.06
N THR A 33 -2.26 -12.23 4.53
CA THR A 33 -1.90 -12.06 3.12
C THR A 33 -2.44 -13.14 2.20
N ARG A 34 -2.98 -14.25 2.74
CA ARG A 34 -3.62 -15.32 1.96
C ARG A 34 -5.01 -14.91 1.46
N THR A 35 -5.00 -13.96 0.54
CA THR A 35 -6.18 -13.45 -0.15
C THR A 35 -6.58 -14.35 -1.31
N GLY A 36 -7.78 -14.14 -1.86
CA GLY A 36 -8.26 -14.91 -2.99
C GLY A 36 -7.70 -14.42 -4.31
N THR A 37 -7.44 -15.34 -5.22
CA THR A 37 -7.28 -15.07 -6.64
C THR A 37 -8.66 -14.82 -7.27
N TYR A 38 -8.77 -13.87 -8.21
CA TYR A 38 -10.01 -13.34 -8.80
C TYR A 38 -10.83 -12.39 -7.92
N ASN A 39 -10.85 -11.11 -8.33
CA ASN A 39 -11.97 -10.21 -8.12
C ASN A 39 -12.73 -10.07 -9.46
N GLN A 40 -14.06 -9.89 -9.43
CA GLN A 40 -14.84 -9.57 -10.63
C GLN A 40 -14.86 -8.06 -10.91
N SER A 41 -14.24 -7.26 -10.04
CA SER A 41 -14.43 -5.81 -9.95
C SER A 41 -13.18 -5.01 -10.30
N GLY A 42 -12.13 -5.66 -10.85
CA GLY A 42 -10.81 -5.04 -11.00
C GLY A 42 -10.08 -4.95 -9.66
N ALA A 43 -8.74 -5.03 -9.69
CA ALA A 43 -7.92 -4.82 -8.49
C ALA A 43 -7.93 -3.32 -8.11
N ALA A 44 -8.86 -2.98 -7.23
CA ALA A 44 -9.11 -1.61 -6.79
C ALA A 44 -8.16 -1.15 -5.66
N ALA A 45 -6.85 -1.28 -5.86
CA ALA A 45 -5.85 -1.02 -4.81
C ALA A 45 -5.89 0.41 -4.24
N GLY A 46 -6.00 1.43 -5.10
CA GLY A 46 -6.13 2.83 -4.69
C GLY A 46 -7.39 3.08 -3.86
N PHE A 47 -8.54 2.63 -4.34
CA PHE A 47 -9.80 2.73 -3.60
C PHE A 47 -9.77 1.96 -2.26
N ALA A 48 -9.21 0.74 -2.24
CA ALA A 48 -9.12 -0.07 -1.03
C ALA A 48 -8.26 0.60 0.04
N MET A 49 -7.13 1.20 -0.37
CA MET A 49 -6.27 1.99 0.51
C MET A 49 -7.03 3.20 1.08
N GLN A 50 -7.67 4.00 0.21
CA GLN A 50 -8.47 5.16 0.63
C GLN A 50 -9.56 4.76 1.64
N TYR A 51 -10.24 3.64 1.40
CA TYR A 51 -11.31 3.17 2.27
C TYR A 51 -10.78 2.69 3.63
N ALA A 52 -9.64 1.99 3.65
CA ALA A 52 -8.98 1.54 4.88
C ALA A 52 -8.52 2.71 5.78
N LEU A 53 -8.24 3.88 5.19
CA LEU A 53 -7.85 5.11 5.88
C LEU A 53 -9.04 6.06 6.16
N SER A 54 -10.26 5.64 5.84
CA SER A 54 -11.44 6.45 6.10
C SER A 54 -11.80 6.50 7.59
N LYS A 55 -12.49 7.55 8.00
CA LYS A 55 -12.97 7.72 9.39
C LYS A 55 -13.80 6.55 9.88
N GLU A 56 -14.61 5.93 9.01
CA GLU A 56 -15.42 4.75 9.36
C GLU A 56 -14.54 3.59 9.89
N PHE A 57 -13.30 3.48 9.42
CA PHE A 57 -12.37 2.44 9.81
C PHE A 57 -11.43 2.86 10.93
N LEU A 58 -11.01 4.13 10.96
CA LEU A 58 -10.03 4.62 11.93
C LEU A 58 -10.63 5.13 13.25
N ASP A 59 -11.86 5.66 13.23
CA ASP A 59 -12.51 6.22 14.42
C ASP A 59 -12.85 5.12 15.46
N PRO A 60 -13.09 5.47 16.73
CA PRO A 60 -13.40 4.49 17.78
C PRO A 60 -14.55 3.53 17.42
N GLY A 61 -14.30 2.22 17.56
CA GLY A 61 -15.19 1.14 17.14
C GLY A 61 -15.03 0.71 15.67
N GLY A 62 -14.18 1.39 14.90
CA GLY A 62 -13.82 1.03 13.53
C GLY A 62 -12.89 -0.18 13.45
N CYS A 63 -12.81 -0.80 12.27
CA CYS A 63 -12.01 -2.02 12.09
C CYS A 63 -10.50 -1.79 12.22
N ASN A 64 -10.03 -0.57 11.96
CA ASN A 64 -8.62 -0.16 11.97
C ASN A 64 -8.35 0.85 13.10
N GLU A 65 -9.21 0.91 14.12
CA GLU A 65 -9.01 1.75 15.29
C GLU A 65 -7.61 1.51 15.87
N GLY A 66 -6.84 2.59 16.02
CA GLY A 66 -5.48 2.56 16.57
C GLY A 66 -4.37 2.12 15.59
N PHE A 67 -4.69 1.84 14.32
CA PHE A 67 -3.68 1.51 13.31
C PHE A 67 -2.82 2.73 12.95
N VAL A 68 -3.48 3.83 12.57
CA VAL A 68 -2.81 5.11 12.31
C VAL A 68 -2.55 5.79 13.64
N ARG A 69 -1.29 6.16 13.88
CA ARG A 69 -0.84 6.79 15.12
C ARG A 69 -0.08 8.06 14.82
N ASP A 70 -0.22 9.05 15.69
CA ASP A 70 0.43 10.35 15.54
C ASP A 70 1.94 10.26 15.84
N ASP A 71 2.33 9.29 16.67
CA ASP A 71 3.71 8.97 17.05
C ASP A 71 4.44 8.00 16.10
N ALA A 72 3.91 7.77 14.89
CA ALA A 72 4.47 6.84 13.91
C ALA A 72 4.34 7.33 12.47
N LEU A 73 5.27 6.89 11.62
CA LEU A 73 5.10 6.98 10.17
C LEU A 73 3.94 6.12 9.68
N LEU A 74 3.29 6.56 8.61
CA LEU A 74 2.39 5.70 7.82
C LEU A 74 3.18 5.13 6.64
N VAL A 75 3.45 3.83 6.68
CA VAL A 75 4.09 3.12 5.58
C VAL A 75 3.03 2.39 4.77
N VAL A 76 2.94 2.67 3.47
CA VAL A 76 2.00 2.02 2.56
C VAL A 76 2.77 1.22 1.53
N THR A 77 2.49 -0.08 1.46
CA THR A 77 2.94 -0.94 0.37
C THR A 77 1.76 -1.26 -0.53
N MET A 78 1.81 -0.78 -1.77
CA MET A 78 0.82 -1.07 -2.81
C MET A 78 1.42 -2.05 -3.81
N ILE A 79 0.78 -3.22 -3.97
CA ILE A 79 1.15 -4.22 -4.97
C ILE A 79 -0.05 -4.46 -5.87
N THR A 80 0.11 -4.25 -7.17
CA THR A 80 -0.99 -4.45 -8.13
C THR A 80 -0.44 -4.85 -9.50
N ASP A 81 -1.12 -5.78 -10.16
CA ASP A 81 -0.87 -6.18 -11.55
C ASP A 81 -1.84 -5.53 -12.55
N VAL A 82 -2.69 -4.60 -12.09
CA VAL A 82 -3.57 -3.80 -12.95
C VAL A 82 -3.12 -2.35 -13.01
N ASN A 83 -3.32 -1.72 -14.17
CA ASN A 83 -2.90 -0.34 -14.44
C ASN A 83 -3.72 0.71 -13.66
N GLY A 84 -4.82 0.33 -13.00
CA GLY A 84 -5.63 1.25 -12.20
C GLY A 84 -6.67 2.06 -12.97
N GLU A 85 -6.81 1.88 -14.28
CA GLU A 85 -7.82 2.57 -15.12
C GLU A 85 -9.27 2.36 -14.65
N ASP A 86 -9.58 1.16 -14.14
CA ASP A 86 -10.91 0.81 -13.62
C ASP A 86 -11.05 1.02 -12.11
N ASN A 87 -10.05 1.66 -11.47
CA ASN A 87 -10.03 1.86 -10.02
C ASN A 87 -10.93 3.06 -9.66
N PRO A 88 -11.88 2.93 -8.73
CA PRO A 88 -12.70 4.07 -8.34
C PRO A 88 -11.89 5.21 -7.68
N GLY A 89 -12.16 6.44 -8.11
CA GLY A 89 -11.48 7.65 -7.62
C GLY A 89 -10.31 8.05 -8.49
N GLU A 90 -9.76 9.22 -8.22
CA GLU A 90 -8.60 9.78 -8.95
C GLU A 90 -7.33 9.69 -8.09
N PRO A 91 -6.13 9.70 -8.70
CA PRO A 91 -4.85 9.69 -7.98
C PRO A 91 -4.77 10.75 -6.86
N GLU A 92 -5.27 11.95 -7.11
CA GLU A 92 -5.26 13.06 -6.14
C GLU A 92 -6.18 12.79 -4.94
N ASP A 93 -7.30 12.10 -5.15
CA ASP A 93 -8.21 11.71 -4.07
C ASP A 93 -7.54 10.65 -3.18
N TRP A 94 -6.85 9.68 -3.78
CA TRP A 94 -6.11 8.67 -3.05
C TRP A 94 -4.95 9.29 -2.26
N PHE A 95 -4.16 10.18 -2.89
CA PHE A 95 -3.09 10.92 -2.23
C PHE A 95 -3.61 11.74 -1.03
N ALA A 96 -4.66 12.53 -1.24
CA ALA A 96 -5.26 13.35 -0.18
C ALA A 96 -5.78 12.49 0.99
N SER A 97 -6.28 11.28 0.72
CA SER A 97 -6.74 10.38 1.77
C SER A 97 -5.61 9.90 2.69
N VAL A 98 -4.43 9.65 2.13
CA VAL A 98 -3.23 9.24 2.89
C VAL A 98 -2.69 10.41 3.69
N LEU A 99 -2.57 11.60 3.07
CA LEU A 99 -2.11 12.80 3.77
C LEU A 99 -3.02 13.18 4.94
N LYS A 100 -4.32 13.11 4.73
CA LYS A 100 -5.30 13.40 5.78
C LYS A 100 -5.19 12.45 6.97
N ALA A 101 -4.75 11.20 6.76
CA ALA A 101 -4.49 10.27 7.86
C ALA A 101 -3.28 10.69 8.71
N LYS A 102 -2.47 11.62 8.22
CA LYS A 102 -1.24 12.11 8.84
C LYS A 102 -1.20 13.64 8.95
N ASP A 103 -2.34 14.25 9.26
CA ASP A 103 -2.48 15.70 9.48
C ASP A 103 -1.93 16.58 8.34
N ASP A 104 -2.09 16.09 7.11
CA ASP A 104 -1.62 16.73 5.87
C ASP A 104 -0.08 16.87 5.79
N ASP A 105 0.67 16.01 6.52
CA ASP A 105 2.14 15.95 6.49
C ASP A 105 2.68 14.85 5.56
N PRO A 106 3.10 15.18 4.33
CA PRO A 106 3.65 14.21 3.38
C PRO A 106 5.00 13.61 3.79
N GLU A 107 5.75 14.25 4.69
CA GLU A 107 7.04 13.75 5.15
C GLU A 107 6.89 12.58 6.13
N SER A 108 5.71 12.43 6.72
CA SER A 108 5.40 11.35 7.66
C SER A 108 4.88 10.06 6.98
N VAL A 109 4.88 10.03 5.65
CA VAL A 109 4.39 8.91 4.84
C VAL A 109 5.53 8.32 4.03
N VAL A 110 5.62 6.99 3.96
CA VAL A 110 6.54 6.29 3.05
C VAL A 110 5.74 5.34 2.15
N MET A 111 5.91 5.47 0.84
CA MET A 111 5.21 4.66 -0.15
C MET A 111 6.16 3.66 -0.82
N LEU A 112 5.76 2.39 -0.88
CA LEU A 112 6.35 1.39 -1.77
C LEU A 112 5.28 0.95 -2.79
N GLY A 113 5.47 1.33 -4.05
CA GLY A 113 4.62 0.90 -5.16
C GLY A 113 5.29 -0.18 -5.98
N ILE A 114 4.74 -1.39 -5.97
CA ILE A 114 5.10 -2.49 -6.88
C ILE A 114 3.95 -2.63 -7.88
N VAL A 115 4.07 -1.93 -8.99
CA VAL A 115 2.96 -1.64 -9.92
C VAL A 115 3.33 -2.08 -11.35
N PRO A 116 2.38 -2.17 -12.30
CA PRO A 116 2.73 -2.46 -13.68
C PRO A 116 3.68 -1.42 -14.25
N ASP A 117 4.51 -1.83 -15.20
CA ASP A 117 5.48 -0.89 -15.80
C ASP A 117 4.85 0.31 -16.51
N GLY A 118 3.55 0.20 -16.83
CA GLY A 118 2.84 1.14 -17.67
C GLY A 118 3.55 1.28 -19.01
N TYR A 119 3.46 2.48 -19.57
CA TYR A 119 4.22 2.87 -20.76
C TYR A 119 5.43 3.73 -20.41
N TYR A 120 5.79 3.77 -19.12
CA TYR A 120 6.84 4.59 -18.53
C TYR A 120 8.25 4.10 -18.87
N ALA A 121 8.40 2.80 -19.09
CA ALA A 121 9.67 2.19 -19.42
C ALA A 121 9.90 2.12 -20.94
N ASP A 122 11.12 2.47 -21.37
CA ASP A 122 11.60 2.24 -22.74
C ASP A 122 11.59 0.74 -23.08
N ALA A 123 11.75 -0.12 -22.07
CA ALA A 123 11.68 -1.58 -22.15
C ALA A 123 10.93 -2.14 -20.92
N PRO A 124 9.59 -2.19 -20.94
CA PRO A 124 8.81 -2.71 -19.81
C PRO A 124 9.06 -4.21 -19.61
N LEU A 125 9.21 -4.64 -18.37
CA LEU A 125 9.24 -6.06 -17.99
C LEU A 125 7.86 -6.70 -18.16
N CYS A 126 6.81 -5.95 -17.84
CA CYS A 126 5.42 -6.33 -18.02
C CYS A 126 4.95 -6.29 -19.48
N GLY A 127 5.63 -6.99 -20.41
CA GLY A 127 5.13 -7.40 -21.74
C GLY A 127 4.44 -6.38 -22.66
N GLY A 128 4.43 -5.08 -22.32
CA GLY A 128 3.70 -4.03 -23.01
C GLY A 128 4.52 -3.36 -24.11
N PRO A 129 3.89 -2.64 -25.05
CA PRO A 129 4.63 -1.80 -25.97
C PRO A 129 5.29 -0.66 -25.16
N GLY A 130 6.63 -0.67 -25.08
CA GLY A 130 7.37 0.43 -24.45
C GLY A 130 7.13 1.76 -25.16
N GLY A 131 7.21 2.87 -24.41
CA GLY A 131 7.25 4.23 -24.99
C GLY A 131 5.91 4.83 -25.46
N GLY A 132 4.78 4.45 -24.85
CA GLY A 132 3.44 4.96 -25.16
C GLY A 132 2.98 6.21 -24.40
N GLY A 133 3.75 6.72 -23.43
CA GLY A 133 3.46 7.98 -22.73
C GLY A 133 2.23 8.00 -21.82
N TYR A 134 1.50 6.90 -21.67
CA TYR A 134 0.43 6.80 -20.68
C TYR A 134 1.02 6.47 -19.31
N VAL A 135 0.63 7.28 -18.33
CA VAL A 135 0.95 7.12 -16.91
C VAL A 135 -0.21 6.42 -16.23
N PRO A 136 -0.01 5.26 -15.61
CA PRO A 136 -1.04 4.64 -14.79
C PRO A 136 -1.39 5.51 -13.58
N PRO A 137 -2.67 5.61 -13.16
CA PRO A 137 -3.12 6.34 -11.97
C PRO A 137 -2.32 6.05 -10.70
N HIS A 138 -1.85 4.81 -10.55
CA HIS A 138 -1.01 4.42 -9.41
C HIS A 138 0.36 5.11 -9.42
N ASP A 139 0.99 5.21 -10.58
CA ASP A 139 2.26 5.93 -10.73
C ASP A 139 2.06 7.44 -10.49
N GLU A 140 0.99 8.05 -11.02
CA GLU A 140 0.64 9.45 -10.73
C GLU A 140 0.51 9.72 -9.23
N MET A 141 -0.15 8.81 -8.50
CA MET A 141 -0.31 8.93 -7.05
C MET A 141 1.04 8.81 -6.31
N LEU A 142 1.86 7.82 -6.69
CA LEU A 142 3.14 7.55 -6.03
C LEU A 142 4.11 8.72 -6.18
N GLU A 143 4.17 9.33 -7.37
CA GLU A 143 5.07 10.46 -7.66
C GLU A 143 4.74 11.74 -6.87
N MET A 144 3.54 11.82 -6.25
CA MET A 144 3.18 12.94 -5.38
C MET A 144 3.79 12.86 -3.97
N PHE A 145 4.29 11.69 -3.55
CA PHE A 145 4.91 11.54 -2.23
C PHE A 145 6.43 11.79 -2.28
N PRO A 146 6.99 12.56 -1.33
CA PRO A 146 8.43 12.84 -1.30
C PRO A 146 9.26 11.58 -0.97
N ASN A 147 8.68 10.67 -0.17
CA ASN A 147 9.33 9.44 0.26
C ASN A 147 8.66 8.23 -0.40
N MET A 148 9.07 7.91 -1.62
CA MET A 148 8.49 6.81 -2.39
C MET A 148 9.56 5.95 -3.06
N ILE A 149 9.22 4.66 -3.25
CA ILE A 149 9.95 3.72 -4.10
C ILE A 149 8.95 3.10 -5.08
N ARG A 150 9.35 3.03 -6.34
CA ARG A 150 8.58 2.41 -7.42
C ARG A 150 9.35 1.23 -8.01
N ALA A 151 8.70 0.08 -8.09
CA ALA A 151 9.22 -1.14 -8.69
C ALA A 151 8.19 -1.78 -9.64
N SER A 152 8.67 -2.64 -10.54
CA SER A 152 7.80 -3.40 -11.46
C SER A 152 7.20 -4.61 -10.76
N VAL A 153 5.90 -4.82 -10.90
CA VAL A 153 5.21 -6.05 -10.47
C VAL A 153 5.62 -7.28 -11.27
N CYS A 154 6.30 -7.12 -12.40
CA CYS A 154 6.80 -8.23 -13.22
C CYS A 154 8.23 -8.67 -12.85
N GLU A 155 8.80 -8.07 -11.80
CA GLU A 155 10.04 -8.57 -11.20
C GLU A 155 9.85 -9.96 -10.61
N VAL A 156 10.87 -10.80 -10.74
CA VAL A 156 10.84 -12.18 -10.23
C VAL A 156 11.05 -12.28 -8.73
N ASP A 157 11.57 -11.22 -8.11
CA ASP A 157 11.85 -11.13 -6.68
C ASP A 157 11.62 -9.68 -6.20
N PHE A 158 10.71 -9.51 -5.24
CA PHE A 158 10.42 -8.19 -4.66
C PHE A 158 11.30 -7.86 -3.45
N SER A 159 12.06 -8.82 -2.93
CA SER A 159 12.88 -8.67 -1.71
C SER A 159 13.80 -7.45 -1.75
N PRO A 160 14.47 -7.11 -2.88
CA PRO A 160 15.32 -5.92 -2.94
C PRO A 160 14.55 -4.62 -2.67
N PHE A 161 13.33 -4.47 -3.19
CA PHE A 161 12.54 -3.24 -3.03
C PHE A 161 11.96 -3.11 -1.62
N PHE A 162 11.60 -4.24 -0.99
CA PHE A 162 11.24 -4.25 0.43
C PHE A 162 12.41 -3.85 1.32
N ASN A 163 13.64 -4.30 1.01
CA ASN A 163 14.82 -3.89 1.75
C ASN A 163 15.11 -2.40 1.57
N GLU A 164 14.98 -1.87 0.34
CA GLU A 164 15.13 -0.44 0.07
C GLU A 164 14.09 0.38 0.82
N ALA A 165 12.82 -0.05 0.82
CA ALA A 165 11.77 0.61 1.58
C ALA A 165 12.03 0.57 3.09
N ALA A 166 12.54 -0.53 3.63
CA ALA A 166 12.92 -0.61 5.04
C ALA A 166 14.03 0.40 5.39
N VAL A 167 15.03 0.59 4.51
CA VAL A 167 16.06 1.61 4.69
C VAL A 167 15.46 3.01 4.64
N LEU A 168 14.63 3.31 3.65
CA LEU A 168 13.96 4.61 3.54
C LEU A 168 13.10 4.93 4.78
N VAL A 169 12.38 3.93 5.30
CA VAL A 169 11.60 4.07 6.55
C VAL A 169 12.50 4.43 7.73
N ILE A 170 13.68 3.83 7.84
CA ILE A 170 14.64 4.17 8.90
C ILE A 170 15.12 5.61 8.73
N ASP A 171 15.51 6.01 7.52
CA ASP A 171 16.00 7.36 7.23
C ASP A 171 14.94 8.43 7.54
N VAL A 172 13.70 8.22 7.11
CA VAL A 172 12.59 9.15 7.38
C VAL A 172 12.25 9.19 8.87
N CYS A 173 12.31 8.04 9.57
CA CYS A 173 12.11 7.98 11.02
C CYS A 173 13.10 8.85 11.80
N GLU A 174 14.34 9.01 11.32
CA GLU A 174 15.36 9.80 12.03
C GLU A 174 15.02 11.31 12.09
N SER A 175 14.28 11.80 11.09
CA SER A 175 13.80 13.18 11.03
C SER A 175 12.32 13.35 11.39
N PHE A 176 11.61 12.25 11.66
CA PHE A 176 10.18 12.28 11.95
C PHE A 176 9.89 13.02 13.26
N VAL A 177 8.91 13.91 13.21
CA VAL A 177 8.38 14.62 14.38
C VAL A 177 6.98 14.09 14.63
N PRO A 178 6.73 13.42 15.77
CA PRO A 178 5.38 13.04 16.18
C PRO A 178 4.42 14.24 16.15
N GLN A 179 3.24 14.03 15.57
CA GLN A 179 2.20 15.05 15.44
C GLN A 179 1.31 15.11 16.70
#